data_AF-A0A7G9QHL3-F1
#
_entry.id   AF-A0A7G9QHL3-F1
#
_cell.length_a   1.000
_cell.length_b   1.000
_cell.length_c   1.000
_cell.angle_alpha   90.00
_cell.angle_beta   90.00
_cell.angle_gamma   90.00
#
_symmetry.space_group_name_H-M   'P 1'
#
loop_
_entity.id
_entity.type
_entity.pdbx_description
1 polymer ?
#
loop_
_entity_poly.entity_id
_entity_poly.type
_entity_poly.pdbx_seq_one_letter_code
_entity_poly.pdbx_strand_id
1 'polypeptide(L)'
;MASPLKDLYSTAFYDRLSNALVVSIPKFDKGKFIKAVFIPEFESKELKERMKHTSRVMHGFLPENYPQSIELIKKTITQLRIQGIGEDGLAYMFLPDYIETYGINDFENSVEALEFVTQFVSCEFAVRPFILKYENQMILKMLQWSLHESHKVRRLASEGSRPRLPWAMGIPFLKKDPSSILPILENLKTDPSEYVRRSVANSLNDIAKDHPQVVLNMAKNWSGLGSYTDAIIKHGSRTLLKQGHAAILKHYGLDDKGILLTDFKILTPEVKIGESLEFSFSIANENATEQKVRLEYAIYYKKQNGQNTKKVYKISERIYPPDAAVNIIRKQKFVLITTRKFHLGDHQLSIIINGAEKEISHFELTT
;
A
#
# COMPACT_ATOMS: atom_id res chain seq x y z
N MET A 1 -15.16 0.69 20.64
CA MET A 1 -14.90 0.14 19.30
C MET A 1 -14.83 1.31 18.33
N ALA A 2 -13.91 1.30 17.35
CA ALA A 2 -13.90 2.33 16.32
C ALA A 2 -15.15 2.21 15.45
N SER A 3 -15.76 3.34 15.06
CA SER A 3 -16.93 3.33 14.17
C SER A 3 -16.56 2.75 12.79
N PRO A 4 -17.47 1.98 12.16
CA PRO A 4 -17.30 1.54 10.78
C PRO A 4 -16.94 2.69 9.81
N LEU A 5 -16.04 2.43 8.86
CA LEU A 5 -15.64 3.46 7.88
C LEU A 5 -16.81 4.01 7.05
N LYS A 6 -17.86 3.22 6.82
CA LYS A 6 -19.05 3.67 6.09
C LYS A 6 -19.78 4.83 6.77
N ASP A 7 -19.60 5.00 8.08
CA ASP A 7 -20.23 6.06 8.88
C ASP A 7 -19.58 7.43 8.66
N LEU A 8 -18.48 7.49 7.90
CA LEU A 8 -17.93 8.74 7.38
C LEU A 8 -18.97 9.51 6.54
N TYR A 9 -19.84 8.79 5.82
CA TYR A 9 -21.00 9.35 5.10
C TYR A 9 -22.19 9.58 6.06
N SER A 10 -21.98 10.44 7.05
CA SER A 10 -22.97 10.84 8.05
C SER A 10 -23.82 12.02 7.61
N THR A 11 -24.92 12.27 8.31
CA THR A 11 -25.72 13.52 8.19
C THR A 11 -24.83 14.76 8.27
N ALA A 12 -23.94 14.81 9.26
CA ALA A 12 -23.00 15.92 9.43
C ALA A 12 -22.04 16.10 8.22
N PHE A 13 -21.62 15.02 7.58
CA PHE A 13 -20.84 15.10 6.34
C PHE A 13 -21.65 15.71 5.20
N TYR A 14 -22.88 15.25 4.98
CA TYR A 14 -23.72 15.77 3.90
C TYR A 14 -24.22 17.20 4.17
N ASP A 15 -24.38 17.60 5.42
CA ASP A 15 -24.65 18.99 5.77
C ASP A 15 -23.50 19.90 5.37
N ARG A 16 -22.25 19.52 5.67
CA ARG A 16 -21.07 20.27 5.23
C ARG A 16 -20.95 20.29 3.71
N LEU A 17 -21.08 19.14 3.06
CA LEU A 17 -21.01 19.03 1.60
C LEU A 17 -22.09 19.89 0.93
N SER A 18 -23.34 19.78 1.37
CA SER A 18 -24.45 20.56 0.80
C SER A 18 -24.28 22.07 1.00
N ASN A 19 -23.74 22.52 2.14
CA ASN A 19 -23.41 23.93 2.34
C ASN A 19 -22.37 24.44 1.32
N ALA A 20 -21.38 23.62 0.96
CA ALA A 20 -20.44 23.97 -0.10
C ALA A 20 -21.10 23.96 -1.50
N LEU A 21 -21.96 22.98 -1.77
CA LEU A 21 -22.68 22.85 -3.05
C LEU A 21 -23.65 24.02 -3.29
N VAL A 22 -24.35 24.51 -2.25
CA VAL A 22 -25.24 25.70 -2.35
C VAL A 22 -24.51 26.93 -2.90
N VAL A 23 -23.25 27.12 -2.51
CA VAL A 23 -22.44 28.25 -2.98
C VAL A 23 -21.89 28.00 -4.39
N SER A 24 -21.62 26.74 -4.73
CA SER A 24 -20.86 26.40 -5.93
C SER A 24 -21.75 26.16 -7.15
N ILE A 25 -22.96 25.63 -6.94
CA ILE A 25 -23.86 25.19 -8.00
C ILE A 25 -25.06 26.16 -8.09
N PRO A 26 -25.29 26.82 -9.24
CA PRO A 26 -26.43 27.70 -9.42
C PRO A 26 -27.77 26.99 -9.19
N LYS A 27 -28.67 27.61 -8.44
CA LYS A 27 -30.02 27.08 -8.14
C LYS A 27 -30.02 25.71 -7.45
N PHE A 28 -28.95 25.37 -6.73
CA PHE A 28 -28.87 24.11 -6.00
C PHE A 28 -29.92 24.03 -4.88
N ASP A 29 -30.71 22.96 -4.90
CA ASP A 29 -31.75 22.69 -3.89
C ASP A 29 -31.21 21.70 -2.85
N LYS A 30 -30.75 22.23 -1.71
CA LYS A 30 -30.22 21.44 -0.59
C LYS A 30 -31.22 20.40 -0.09
N GLY A 31 -32.51 20.74 -0.03
CA GLY A 31 -33.55 19.83 0.45
C GLY A 31 -33.73 18.62 -0.46
N LYS A 32 -33.76 18.85 -1.77
CA LYS A 32 -33.81 17.76 -2.76
C LYS A 32 -32.55 16.90 -2.74
N PHE A 33 -31.36 17.51 -2.60
CA PHE A 33 -30.11 16.78 -2.53
C PHE A 33 -30.07 15.83 -1.32
N ILE A 34 -30.38 16.33 -0.13
CA ILE A 34 -30.40 15.51 1.09
C ILE A 34 -31.42 14.36 0.98
N LYS A 35 -32.61 14.61 0.42
CA LYS A 35 -33.60 13.54 0.17
C LYS A 35 -33.11 12.49 -0.83
N ALA A 36 -32.36 12.90 -1.86
CA ALA A 36 -31.80 11.99 -2.86
C ALA A 36 -30.65 11.13 -2.30
N VAL A 37 -29.92 11.65 -1.30
CA VAL A 37 -28.87 10.91 -0.58
C VAL A 37 -29.48 9.90 0.39
N PHE A 38 -30.39 10.33 1.26
CA PHE A 38 -30.94 9.48 2.32
C PHE A 38 -32.19 8.71 1.86
N ILE A 39 -32.01 7.85 0.87
CA ILE A 39 -33.02 6.86 0.47
C ILE A 39 -33.15 5.76 1.54
N PRO A 40 -34.27 5.00 1.59
CA PRO A 40 -34.47 3.94 2.60
C PRO A 40 -33.33 2.92 2.68
N GLU A 41 -32.70 2.60 1.55
CA GLU A 41 -31.60 1.63 1.45
C GLU A 41 -30.22 2.24 1.78
N PHE A 42 -30.13 3.52 2.15
CA PHE A 42 -28.84 4.17 2.43
C PHE A 42 -28.12 3.53 3.63
N GLU A 43 -28.86 3.20 4.68
CA GLU A 43 -28.30 2.61 5.90
C GLU A 43 -27.62 1.25 5.63
N SER A 44 -28.21 0.43 4.75
CA SER A 44 -27.65 -0.88 4.39
C SER A 44 -26.43 -0.82 3.46
N LYS A 45 -26.11 0.34 2.87
CA LYS A 45 -24.95 0.50 1.97
C LYS A 45 -23.64 0.46 2.74
N GLU A 46 -22.69 -0.30 2.23
CA GLU A 46 -21.30 -0.30 2.68
C GLU A 46 -20.50 0.89 2.11
N LEU A 47 -19.27 1.10 2.59
CA LEU A 47 -18.47 2.30 2.30
C LEU A 47 -18.39 2.66 0.80
N LYS A 48 -18.04 1.70 -0.07
CA LYS A 48 -17.92 1.96 -1.52
C LYS A 48 -19.26 2.21 -2.19
N GLU A 49 -20.33 1.60 -1.69
CA GLU A 49 -21.68 1.82 -2.20
C GLU A 49 -22.18 3.22 -1.83
N ARG A 50 -21.90 3.69 -0.61
CA ARG A 50 -22.19 5.07 -0.19
C ARG A 50 -21.40 6.07 -1.04
N MET A 51 -20.12 5.82 -1.29
CA MET A 51 -19.28 6.65 -2.17
C MET A 51 -19.85 6.78 -3.59
N LYS A 52 -20.13 5.64 -4.26
CA LYS A 52 -20.72 5.60 -5.61
C LYS A 52 -22.11 6.24 -5.64
N HIS A 53 -22.91 6.02 -4.59
CA HIS A 53 -24.21 6.65 -4.45
C HIS A 53 -24.12 8.17 -4.37
N THR A 54 -23.19 8.72 -3.58
CA THR A 54 -22.94 10.18 -3.51
C THR A 54 -22.55 10.76 -4.85
N SER A 55 -21.65 10.11 -5.58
CA SER A 55 -21.24 10.51 -6.94
C SER A 55 -22.43 10.59 -7.89
N ARG A 56 -23.27 9.54 -7.92
CA ARG A 56 -24.48 9.48 -8.73
C ARG A 56 -25.52 10.54 -8.34
N VAL A 57 -25.74 10.76 -7.05
CA VAL A 57 -26.68 11.79 -6.58
C VAL A 57 -26.17 13.16 -7.00
N MET A 58 -24.89 13.47 -6.76
CA MET A 58 -24.29 14.74 -7.16
C MET A 58 -24.41 14.99 -8.67
N HIS A 59 -24.24 13.97 -9.51
CA HIS A 59 -24.42 14.08 -10.96
C HIS A 59 -25.80 14.62 -11.35
N GLY A 60 -26.87 14.22 -10.65
CA GLY A 60 -28.22 14.73 -10.90
C GLY A 60 -28.42 16.23 -10.58
N PHE A 61 -27.45 16.88 -9.93
CA PHE A 61 -27.46 18.31 -9.62
C PHE A 61 -26.41 19.10 -10.43
N LEU A 62 -25.67 18.43 -11.31
CA LEU A 62 -24.66 19.03 -12.17
C LEU A 62 -25.19 19.13 -13.62
N PRO A 63 -24.65 20.05 -14.45
CA PRO A 63 -25.05 20.16 -15.84
C PRO A 63 -24.61 18.93 -16.66
N GLU A 64 -25.38 18.59 -17.70
CA GLU A 64 -25.03 17.47 -18.60
C GLU A 64 -23.67 17.67 -19.30
N ASN A 65 -23.26 18.92 -19.50
CA ASN A 65 -21.94 19.24 -20.02
C ASN A 65 -20.86 18.91 -18.98
N TYR A 66 -20.05 17.89 -19.28
CA TYR A 66 -19.02 17.40 -18.37
C TYR A 66 -17.94 18.45 -18.01
N PRO A 67 -17.35 19.20 -18.96
CA PRO A 67 -16.41 20.27 -18.61
C PRO A 67 -17.00 21.30 -17.62
N GLN A 68 -18.25 21.72 -17.82
CA GLN A 68 -18.94 22.61 -16.89
C GLN A 68 -19.13 21.95 -15.51
N SER A 69 -19.47 20.65 -15.46
CA SER A 69 -19.56 19.90 -14.20
C SER A 69 -18.23 19.92 -13.43
N ILE A 70 -17.11 19.72 -14.12
CA ILE A 70 -15.77 19.75 -13.52
C ILE A 70 -15.46 21.13 -12.92
N GLU A 71 -15.79 22.21 -13.60
CA GLU A 71 -15.59 23.56 -13.05
C GLU A 71 -16.42 23.80 -11.77
N LEU A 72 -17.66 23.28 -11.70
CA LEU A 72 -18.46 23.35 -10.48
C LEU A 72 -17.90 22.46 -9.35
N ILE A 73 -17.32 21.30 -9.69
CA ILE A 73 -16.63 20.43 -8.72
C ILE A 73 -15.38 21.13 -8.16
N LYS A 74 -14.55 21.75 -9.02
CA LYS A 74 -13.39 22.53 -8.59
C LYS A 74 -13.80 23.67 -7.66
N LYS A 75 -14.87 24.41 -8.00
CA LYS A 75 -15.47 25.44 -7.13
C LYS A 75 -15.93 24.88 -5.79
N THR A 76 -16.56 23.71 -5.79
CA THR A 76 -17.01 23.02 -4.56
C THR A 76 -15.82 22.67 -3.66
N ILE A 77 -14.73 22.16 -4.22
CA ILE A 77 -13.49 21.87 -3.46
C ILE A 77 -12.90 23.15 -2.87
N THR A 78 -12.83 24.23 -3.65
CA THR A 78 -12.38 25.54 -3.16
C THR A 78 -13.26 26.01 -1.99
N GLN A 79 -14.57 25.86 -2.10
CA GLN A 79 -15.48 26.24 -1.02
C GLN A 79 -15.33 25.35 0.23
N LEU A 80 -15.11 24.05 0.06
CA LEU A 80 -14.82 23.14 1.18
C LEU A 80 -13.54 23.58 1.92
N ARG A 81 -12.49 23.98 1.20
CA ARG A 81 -11.27 24.52 1.80
C ARG A 81 -11.52 25.81 2.59
N ILE A 82 -12.33 26.73 2.05
CA ILE A 82 -12.74 27.96 2.76
C ILE A 82 -13.50 27.62 4.05
N GLN A 83 -14.29 26.55 4.05
CA GLN A 83 -15.01 26.03 5.23
C GLN A 83 -14.09 25.29 6.22
N GLY A 84 -12.78 25.28 6.03
CA GLY A 84 -11.82 24.64 6.91
C GLY A 84 -11.72 23.12 6.76
N ILE A 85 -12.25 22.56 5.66
CA ILE A 85 -12.10 21.14 5.37
C ILE A 85 -10.66 20.88 4.91
N GLY A 86 -9.94 20.09 5.72
CA GLY A 86 -8.61 19.62 5.39
C GLY A 86 -8.59 18.64 4.22
N GLU A 87 -7.39 18.24 3.83
CA GLU A 87 -7.18 17.35 2.69
C GLU A 87 -7.19 15.87 3.11
N ASP A 88 -7.25 14.97 2.12
CA ASP A 88 -7.20 13.51 2.26
C ASP A 88 -8.35 12.89 3.09
N GLY A 89 -9.48 13.60 3.19
CA GLY A 89 -10.70 13.06 3.79
C GLY A 89 -11.29 11.94 2.93
N LEU A 90 -11.23 10.70 3.42
CA LEU A 90 -11.68 9.49 2.71
C LEU A 90 -13.12 9.58 2.17
N ALA A 91 -14.01 10.29 2.89
CA ALA A 91 -15.39 10.51 2.46
C ALA A 91 -15.49 11.25 1.12
N TYR A 92 -14.49 12.07 0.76
CA TYR A 92 -14.47 12.84 -0.48
C TYR A 92 -14.00 12.05 -1.70
N MET A 93 -13.70 10.74 -1.58
CA MET A 93 -13.34 9.90 -2.73
C MET A 93 -14.43 9.79 -3.81
N PHE A 94 -15.67 10.22 -3.51
CA PHE A 94 -16.71 10.36 -4.54
C PHE A 94 -16.36 11.42 -5.61
N LEU A 95 -15.44 12.35 -5.33
CA LEU A 95 -15.00 13.37 -6.29
C LEU A 95 -14.09 12.78 -7.39
N PRO A 96 -12.99 12.04 -7.08
CA PRO A 96 -12.30 11.24 -8.09
C PRO A 96 -13.20 10.22 -8.78
N ASP A 97 -14.10 9.58 -8.04
CA ASP A 97 -15.06 8.62 -8.59
C ASP A 97 -15.98 9.22 -9.66
N TYR A 98 -16.39 10.48 -9.48
CA TYR A 98 -17.17 11.22 -10.47
C TYR A 98 -16.38 11.40 -11.77
N ILE A 99 -15.11 11.80 -11.68
CA ILE A 99 -14.23 11.99 -12.84
C ILE A 99 -14.06 10.67 -13.60
N GLU A 100 -13.82 9.57 -12.88
CA GLU A 100 -13.74 8.24 -13.48
C GLU A 100 -15.05 7.83 -14.17
N THR A 101 -16.18 8.03 -13.50
CA THR A 101 -17.48 7.50 -13.94
C THR A 101 -18.03 8.27 -15.14
N TYR A 102 -17.89 9.61 -15.13
CA TYR A 102 -18.53 10.48 -16.13
C TYR A 102 -17.53 11.10 -17.12
N GLY A 103 -16.24 11.12 -16.79
CA GLY A 103 -15.18 11.75 -17.58
C GLY A 103 -14.35 10.83 -18.44
N ILE A 104 -14.55 9.51 -18.36
CA ILE A 104 -13.65 8.54 -19.03
C ILE A 104 -13.53 8.72 -20.56
N ASN A 105 -14.45 9.44 -21.21
CA ASN A 105 -14.43 9.74 -22.64
C ASN A 105 -13.90 11.13 -22.99
N ASP A 106 -13.64 12.00 -22.01
CA ASP A 106 -13.11 13.36 -22.16
C ASP A 106 -11.76 13.46 -21.45
N PHE A 107 -10.69 13.10 -22.17
CA PHE A 107 -9.37 12.89 -21.58
C PHE A 107 -8.78 14.17 -21.02
N GLU A 108 -8.76 15.24 -21.82
CA GLU A 108 -8.10 16.50 -21.49
C GLU A 108 -8.71 17.11 -20.22
N ASN A 109 -10.03 17.28 -20.17
CA ASN A 109 -10.70 17.85 -19.02
C ASN A 109 -10.59 16.95 -17.78
N SER A 110 -10.64 15.62 -17.96
CA SER A 110 -10.55 14.69 -16.84
C SER A 110 -9.15 14.62 -16.25
N VAL A 111 -8.11 14.61 -17.06
CA VAL A 111 -6.73 14.58 -16.57
C VAL A 111 -6.39 15.87 -15.83
N GLU A 112 -6.80 17.03 -16.34
CA GLU A 112 -6.68 18.29 -15.61
C GLU A 112 -7.45 18.26 -14.29
N ALA A 113 -8.67 17.71 -14.29
CA ALA A 113 -9.46 17.53 -13.08
C ALA A 113 -8.76 16.60 -12.07
N LEU A 114 -8.19 15.47 -12.52
CA LEU A 114 -7.46 14.54 -11.65
C LEU A 114 -6.26 15.21 -10.98
N GLU A 115 -5.52 16.04 -11.72
CA GLU A 115 -4.38 16.83 -11.23
C GLU A 115 -4.79 17.83 -10.16
N PHE A 116 -5.92 18.51 -10.34
CA PHE A 116 -6.45 19.43 -9.33
C PHE A 116 -7.00 18.68 -8.12
N VAL A 117 -7.88 17.70 -8.34
CA VAL A 117 -8.61 16.99 -7.29
C VAL A 117 -7.66 16.17 -6.42
N THR A 118 -6.59 15.59 -6.98
CA THR A 118 -5.63 14.78 -6.19
C THR A 118 -4.91 15.57 -5.11
N GLN A 119 -4.90 16.90 -5.21
CA GLN A 119 -4.35 17.78 -4.18
C GLN A 119 -5.31 17.94 -2.99
N PHE A 120 -6.61 17.71 -3.19
CA PHE A 120 -7.60 17.70 -2.11
C PHE A 120 -7.86 16.30 -1.56
N VAL A 121 -8.01 15.28 -2.41
CA VAL A 121 -8.24 13.88 -2.04
C VAL A 121 -7.63 12.97 -3.09
N SER A 122 -6.99 11.87 -2.69
CA SER A 122 -6.23 11.03 -3.63
C SER A 122 -7.06 10.53 -4.82
N CYS A 123 -6.52 10.69 -6.02
CA CYS A 123 -7.08 10.15 -7.27
C CYS A 123 -6.49 8.78 -7.66
N GLU A 124 -5.83 8.06 -6.74
CA GLU A 124 -5.08 6.83 -7.05
C GLU A 124 -5.92 5.70 -7.68
N PHE A 125 -7.23 5.66 -7.39
CA PHE A 125 -8.17 4.73 -8.02
C PHE A 125 -8.66 5.26 -9.36
N ALA A 126 -9.13 6.51 -9.37
CA ALA A 126 -9.77 7.14 -10.52
C ALA A 126 -8.86 7.28 -11.74
N VAL A 127 -7.55 7.45 -11.54
CA VAL A 127 -6.60 7.56 -12.67
C VAL A 127 -6.42 6.23 -13.43
N ARG A 128 -6.72 5.08 -12.81
CA ARG A 128 -6.35 3.77 -13.37
C ARG A 128 -7.17 3.37 -14.59
N PRO A 129 -8.49 3.62 -14.66
CA PRO A 129 -9.24 3.44 -15.90
C PRO A 129 -8.71 4.31 -17.05
N PHE A 130 -8.21 5.51 -16.77
CA PHE A 130 -7.54 6.33 -17.80
C PHE A 130 -6.23 5.70 -18.25
N ILE A 131 -5.42 5.14 -17.34
CA ILE A 131 -4.19 4.41 -17.71
C ILE A 131 -4.52 3.20 -18.60
N LEU A 132 -5.60 2.49 -18.32
CA LEU A 132 -6.00 1.31 -19.10
C LEU A 132 -6.61 1.67 -20.45
N LYS A 133 -7.34 2.78 -20.54
CA LYS A 133 -8.00 3.20 -21.78
C LYS A 133 -7.07 3.97 -22.72
N TYR A 134 -6.23 4.85 -22.16
CA TYR A 134 -5.39 5.78 -22.92
C TYR A 134 -3.89 5.41 -22.91
N GLU A 135 -3.51 4.37 -22.14
CA GLU A 135 -2.17 3.77 -22.12
C GLU A 135 -1.04 4.81 -22.12
N ASN A 136 -0.24 4.87 -23.20
CA ASN A 136 0.91 5.77 -23.34
C ASN A 136 0.55 7.24 -23.16
N GLN A 137 -0.62 7.69 -23.61
CA GLN A 137 -1.04 9.08 -23.46
C GLN A 137 -1.19 9.45 -21.98
N MET A 138 -1.77 8.56 -21.17
CA MET A 138 -1.88 8.77 -19.73
C MET A 138 -0.52 8.61 -19.02
N ILE A 139 0.30 7.63 -19.41
CA ILE A 139 1.63 7.44 -18.81
C ILE A 139 2.54 8.65 -19.04
N LEU A 140 2.50 9.27 -20.22
CA LEU A 140 3.22 10.52 -20.49
C LEU A 140 2.77 11.66 -19.57
N LYS A 141 1.47 11.77 -19.27
CA LYS A 141 0.95 12.71 -18.28
C LYS A 141 1.45 12.40 -16.87
N MET A 142 1.49 11.12 -16.47
CA MET A 142 2.04 10.74 -15.17
C MET A 142 3.54 11.03 -15.07
N LEU A 143 4.29 10.90 -16.16
CA LEU A 143 5.69 11.30 -16.24
C LEU A 143 5.88 12.80 -16.05
N GLN A 144 5.01 13.62 -16.64
CA GLN A 144 5.01 15.07 -16.37
C GLN A 144 4.68 15.36 -14.90
N TRP A 145 3.65 14.71 -14.36
CA TRP A 145 3.26 14.85 -12.96
C TRP A 145 4.32 14.46 -11.95
N SER A 146 5.27 13.59 -12.31
CA SER A 146 6.40 13.24 -11.43
C SER A 146 7.35 14.41 -11.17
N LEU A 147 7.26 15.48 -11.95
CA LEU A 147 8.07 16.70 -11.79
C LEU A 147 7.25 17.89 -11.25
N HIS A 148 5.98 17.67 -10.92
CA HIS A 148 5.06 18.71 -10.48
C HIS A 148 5.47 19.28 -9.10
N GLU A 149 5.18 20.55 -8.84
CA GLU A 149 5.52 21.23 -7.58
C GLU A 149 4.83 20.60 -6.35
N SER A 150 3.56 20.23 -6.50
CA SER A 150 2.77 19.56 -5.48
C SER A 150 3.20 18.11 -5.30
N HIS A 151 3.61 17.76 -4.08
CA HIS A 151 3.99 16.40 -3.72
C HIS A 151 2.82 15.40 -3.86
N LYS A 152 1.56 15.85 -3.82
CA LYS A 152 0.39 14.99 -4.03
C LYS A 152 0.23 14.55 -5.48
N VAL A 153 0.52 15.45 -6.41
CA VAL A 153 0.53 15.15 -7.86
C VAL A 153 1.70 14.22 -8.19
N ARG A 154 2.90 14.50 -7.65
CA ARG A 154 4.05 13.58 -7.78
C ARG A 154 3.77 12.20 -7.19
N ARG A 155 3.12 12.15 -6.03
CA ARG A 155 2.71 10.89 -5.41
C ARG A 155 1.68 10.17 -6.30
N LEU A 156 0.71 10.87 -6.88
CA LEU A 156 -0.26 10.26 -7.82
C LEU A 156 0.46 9.62 -9.02
N ALA A 157 1.48 10.28 -9.57
CA ALA A 157 2.30 9.73 -10.66
C ALA A 157 2.92 8.37 -10.31
N SER A 158 3.44 8.20 -9.09
CA SER A 158 3.99 6.91 -8.64
C SER A 158 2.90 5.93 -8.22
N GLU A 159 1.93 6.36 -7.41
CA GLU A 159 0.95 5.47 -6.79
C GLU A 159 -0.09 4.97 -7.80
N GLY A 160 -0.64 5.89 -8.59
CA GLY A 160 -1.68 5.59 -9.56
C GLY A 160 -1.18 4.65 -10.66
N SER A 161 0.11 4.72 -11.00
CA SER A 161 0.76 3.86 -12.00
C SER A 161 1.27 2.52 -11.43
N ARG A 162 1.05 2.22 -10.14
CA ARG A 162 1.49 0.95 -9.54
C ARG A 162 0.89 -0.27 -10.27
N PRO A 163 1.70 -1.29 -10.63
CA PRO A 163 1.19 -2.51 -11.26
C PRO A 163 0.15 -3.26 -10.40
N ARG A 164 0.31 -3.23 -9.07
CA ARG A 164 -0.45 -4.03 -8.09
C ARG A 164 -0.97 -3.18 -6.92
N LEU A 165 -1.59 -2.03 -7.20
CA LEU A 165 -2.20 -1.18 -6.17
C LEU A 165 -3.29 -1.96 -5.39
N PRO A 166 -3.24 -2.03 -4.05
CA PRO A 166 -4.29 -2.65 -3.25
C PRO A 166 -5.64 -1.96 -3.46
N TRP A 167 -6.74 -2.72 -3.33
CA TRP A 167 -8.14 -2.24 -3.44
C TRP A 167 -8.57 -1.68 -4.80
N ALA A 168 -7.63 -1.61 -5.74
CA ALA A 168 -7.82 -1.16 -7.10
C ALA A 168 -7.70 -2.31 -8.10
N MET A 169 -8.19 -2.10 -9.32
CA MET A 169 -7.89 -2.98 -10.44
C MET A 169 -6.38 -2.96 -10.73
N GLY A 170 -5.76 -4.11 -11.04
CA GLY A 170 -4.37 -4.14 -11.49
C GLY A 170 -4.21 -3.46 -12.86
N ILE A 171 -2.98 -3.10 -13.23
CA ILE A 171 -2.66 -2.64 -14.59
C ILE A 171 -1.87 -3.76 -15.29
N PRO A 172 -2.52 -4.64 -16.08
CA PRO A 172 -1.89 -5.87 -16.55
C PRO A 172 -0.64 -5.64 -17.40
N PHE A 173 -0.65 -4.62 -18.28
CA PHE A 173 0.49 -4.34 -19.13
C PHE A 173 1.72 -3.91 -18.32
N LEU A 174 1.55 -3.15 -17.22
CA LEU A 174 2.64 -2.79 -16.31
C LEU A 174 3.14 -3.93 -15.43
N LYS A 175 2.30 -4.96 -15.19
CA LYS A 175 2.77 -6.21 -14.57
C LYS A 175 3.62 -7.02 -15.55
N LYS A 176 3.27 -6.99 -16.85
CA LYS A 176 4.00 -7.69 -17.90
C LYS A 176 5.32 -6.97 -18.20
N ASP A 177 5.30 -5.66 -18.30
CA ASP A 177 6.47 -4.81 -18.57
C ASP A 177 6.34 -3.47 -17.85
N PRO A 178 7.16 -3.21 -16.81
CA PRO A 178 7.13 -1.96 -16.05
C PRO A 178 7.92 -0.82 -16.71
N SER A 179 8.54 -1.03 -17.88
CA SER A 179 9.52 -0.11 -18.47
C SER A 179 8.99 1.32 -18.62
N SER A 180 7.72 1.48 -18.98
CA SER A 180 7.11 2.80 -19.20
C SER A 180 6.94 3.65 -17.93
N ILE A 181 6.97 3.04 -16.74
CA ILE A 181 6.88 3.76 -15.45
C ILE A 181 8.24 3.91 -14.75
N LEU A 182 9.31 3.28 -15.23
CA LEU A 182 10.63 3.42 -14.62
C LEU A 182 11.14 4.89 -14.63
N PRO A 183 10.95 5.68 -15.70
CA PRO A 183 11.32 7.10 -15.68
C PRO A 183 10.61 7.92 -14.60
N ILE A 184 9.36 7.57 -14.26
CA ILE A 184 8.61 8.19 -13.16
C ILE A 184 9.33 7.92 -11.84
N LEU A 185 9.70 6.67 -11.58
CA LEU A 185 10.40 6.30 -10.35
C LEU A 185 11.79 6.94 -10.28
N GLU A 186 12.48 7.04 -11.41
CA GLU A 186 13.79 7.68 -11.52
C GLU A 186 13.76 9.18 -11.17
N ASN A 187 12.71 9.90 -11.58
CA ASN A 187 12.49 11.30 -11.20
C ASN A 187 12.25 11.47 -9.70
N LEU A 188 11.58 10.49 -9.06
CA LEU A 188 11.12 10.56 -7.68
C LEU A 188 12.06 9.91 -6.65
N LYS A 189 13.20 9.35 -7.08
CA LYS A 189 14.10 8.57 -6.22
C LYS A 189 14.71 9.37 -5.06
N THR A 190 14.82 10.68 -5.20
CA THR A 190 15.35 11.62 -4.19
C THR A 190 14.27 12.59 -3.68
N ASP A 191 12.99 12.29 -3.86
CA ASP A 191 11.91 13.22 -3.52
C ASP A 191 11.95 13.66 -2.04
N PRO A 192 11.79 14.96 -1.72
CA PRO A 192 11.81 15.44 -0.34
C PRO A 192 10.62 14.97 0.49
N SER A 193 9.49 14.61 -0.12
CA SER A 193 8.28 14.15 0.57
C SER A 193 8.36 12.66 0.93
N GLU A 194 8.24 12.33 2.22
CA GLU A 194 8.14 10.92 2.64
C GLU A 194 6.93 10.21 1.99
N TYR A 195 5.83 10.93 1.80
CA TYR A 195 4.62 10.39 1.18
C TYR A 195 4.88 9.90 -0.25
N VAL A 196 5.65 10.67 -1.03
CA VAL A 196 6.09 10.28 -2.37
C VAL A 196 7.07 9.11 -2.31
N ARG A 197 8.10 9.19 -1.46
CA ARG A 197 9.11 8.13 -1.30
C ARG A 197 8.49 6.78 -0.93
N ARG A 198 7.47 6.78 -0.08
CA ARG A 198 6.71 5.57 0.29
C ARG A 198 6.02 4.95 -0.92
N SER A 199 5.45 5.79 -1.79
CA SER A 199 4.81 5.36 -3.04
C SER A 199 5.82 4.71 -3.99
N VAL A 200 6.97 5.36 -4.21
CA VAL A 200 8.07 4.81 -5.03
C VAL A 200 8.51 3.45 -4.50
N ALA A 201 8.73 3.35 -3.19
CA ALA A 201 9.13 2.09 -2.57
C ALA A 201 8.05 1.00 -2.66
N ASN A 202 6.77 1.36 -2.68
CA ASN A 202 5.70 0.40 -2.91
C ASN A 202 5.60 -0.04 -4.38
N SER A 203 5.81 0.88 -5.32
CA SER A 203 5.87 0.59 -6.75
C SER A 203 7.02 -0.37 -7.07
N LEU A 204 8.23 -0.09 -6.56
CA LEU A 204 9.39 -1.00 -6.67
C LEU A 204 9.09 -2.40 -6.11
N ASN A 205 8.41 -2.49 -4.97
CA ASN A 205 8.05 -3.78 -4.40
C ASN A 205 6.96 -4.52 -5.19
N ASP A 206 6.09 -3.81 -5.90
CA ASP A 206 5.15 -4.44 -6.82
C ASP A 206 5.86 -4.97 -8.06
N ILE A 207 6.81 -4.21 -8.61
CA ILE A 207 7.69 -4.63 -9.72
C ILE A 207 8.51 -5.85 -9.31
N ALA A 208 9.08 -5.87 -8.11
CA ALA A 208 9.92 -6.96 -7.60
C ALA A 208 9.26 -8.34 -7.64
N LYS A 209 7.93 -8.42 -7.56
CA LYS A 209 7.19 -9.68 -7.54
C LYS A 209 7.23 -10.42 -8.88
N ASP A 210 7.36 -9.68 -9.98
CA ASP A 210 7.34 -10.20 -11.34
C ASP A 210 8.70 -9.97 -12.05
N HIS A 211 9.42 -8.91 -11.69
CA HIS A 211 10.65 -8.44 -12.34
C HIS A 211 11.78 -8.17 -11.33
N PRO A 212 12.25 -9.19 -10.60
CA PRO A 212 13.28 -9.03 -9.56
C PRO A 212 14.57 -8.40 -10.09
N GLN A 213 14.95 -8.70 -11.33
CA GLN A 213 16.17 -8.17 -11.95
C GLN A 213 16.12 -6.65 -12.17
N VAL A 214 14.95 -6.09 -12.49
CA VAL A 214 14.77 -4.64 -12.63
C VAL A 214 15.08 -3.95 -11.30
N VAL A 215 14.50 -4.44 -10.21
CA VAL A 215 14.71 -3.86 -8.87
C VAL A 215 16.15 -4.05 -8.39
N LEU A 216 16.79 -5.19 -8.71
CA LEU A 216 18.22 -5.39 -8.43
C LEU A 216 19.10 -4.40 -9.18
N ASN A 217 18.83 -4.14 -10.46
CA ASN A 217 19.57 -3.15 -11.23
C ASN A 217 19.39 -1.74 -10.67
N MET A 218 18.16 -1.37 -10.29
CA MET A 218 17.88 -0.10 -9.61
C MET A 218 18.60 -0.03 -8.26
N ALA A 219 18.65 -1.12 -7.48
CA ALA A 219 19.40 -1.19 -6.24
C ALA A 219 20.89 -0.90 -6.44
N LYS A 220 21.51 -1.50 -7.46
CA LYS A 220 22.91 -1.23 -7.79
C LYS A 220 23.14 0.24 -8.17
N ASN A 221 22.25 0.82 -8.97
CA ASN A 221 22.42 2.18 -9.48
C ASN A 221 22.07 3.27 -8.45
N TRP A 222 21.13 3.00 -7.53
CA TRP A 222 20.63 3.99 -6.58
C TRP A 222 21.32 3.96 -5.23
N SER A 223 22.01 2.85 -4.89
CA SER A 223 22.67 2.71 -3.59
C SER A 223 23.76 3.76 -3.42
N GLY A 224 23.78 4.42 -2.26
CA GLY A 224 24.77 5.45 -1.93
C GLY A 224 24.47 6.84 -2.48
N LEU A 225 23.36 7.04 -3.22
CA LEU A 225 22.93 8.38 -3.64
C LEU A 225 22.44 9.25 -2.47
N GLY A 226 22.06 8.63 -1.36
CA GLY A 226 21.61 9.31 -0.14
C GLY A 226 20.70 8.44 0.72
N SER A 227 20.60 8.78 2.01
CA SER A 227 19.86 7.97 2.99
C SER A 227 18.39 7.75 2.64
N TYR A 228 17.75 8.75 2.03
CA TYR A 228 16.37 8.65 1.57
C TYR A 228 16.22 7.66 0.41
N THR A 229 17.09 7.74 -0.59
CA THR A 229 17.09 6.84 -1.74
C THR A 229 17.40 5.40 -1.31
N ASP A 230 18.38 5.23 -0.43
CA ASP A 230 18.74 3.93 0.15
C ASP A 230 17.57 3.31 0.90
N ALA A 231 16.82 4.11 1.67
CA ALA A 231 15.62 3.66 2.37
C ALA A 231 14.49 3.26 1.40
N ILE A 232 14.28 4.01 0.31
CA ILE A 232 13.31 3.68 -0.74
C ILE A 232 13.63 2.31 -1.32
N ILE A 233 14.85 2.10 -1.81
CA ILE A 233 15.20 0.89 -2.54
C ILE A 233 15.30 -0.33 -1.62
N LYS A 234 15.72 -0.14 -0.37
CA LYS A 234 15.66 -1.19 0.67
C LYS A 234 14.22 -1.59 0.98
N HIS A 235 13.31 -0.62 1.11
CA HIS A 235 11.90 -0.90 1.32
C HIS A 235 11.23 -1.50 0.08
N GLY A 236 11.62 -1.09 -1.13
CA GLY A 236 11.21 -1.66 -2.41
C GLY A 236 11.65 -3.11 -2.58
N SER A 237 12.82 -3.47 -2.06
CA SER A 237 13.38 -4.82 -2.15
C SER A 237 12.83 -5.79 -1.07
N ARG A 238 11.88 -5.36 -0.23
CA ARG A 238 11.43 -6.13 0.95
C ARG A 238 10.87 -7.52 0.62
N THR A 239 10.19 -7.68 -0.51
CA THR A 239 9.68 -9.00 -0.93
C THR A 239 10.84 -9.93 -1.29
N LEU A 240 11.82 -9.44 -2.06
CA LEU A 240 13.02 -10.20 -2.44
C LEU A 240 13.87 -10.58 -1.23
N LEU A 241 14.02 -9.66 -0.27
CA LEU A 241 14.70 -9.93 1.01
C LEU A 241 14.01 -11.06 1.78
N LYS A 242 12.67 -11.02 1.90
CA LYS A 242 11.90 -12.07 2.59
C LYS A 242 11.88 -13.40 1.85
N GLN A 243 12.03 -13.38 0.53
CA GLN A 243 12.14 -14.58 -0.31
C GLN A 243 13.55 -15.18 -0.28
N GLY A 244 14.52 -14.51 0.35
CA GLY A 244 15.90 -14.98 0.36
C GLY A 244 16.60 -14.83 -1.00
N HIS A 245 16.23 -13.83 -1.81
CA HIS A 245 16.78 -13.66 -3.16
C HIS A 245 18.29 -13.37 -3.11
N ALA A 246 19.12 -14.35 -3.51
CA ALA A 246 20.57 -14.36 -3.31
C ALA A 246 21.27 -13.07 -3.76
N ALA A 247 20.98 -12.58 -4.97
CA ALA A 247 21.65 -11.38 -5.48
C ALA A 247 21.27 -10.09 -4.73
N ILE A 248 20.07 -10.02 -4.15
CA ILE A 248 19.62 -8.87 -3.34
C ILE A 248 20.23 -8.95 -1.95
N LEU A 249 20.30 -10.14 -1.35
CA LEU A 249 21.00 -10.35 -0.09
C LEU A 249 22.47 -9.97 -0.20
N LYS A 250 23.15 -10.48 -1.23
CA LYS A 250 24.54 -10.13 -1.55
C LYS A 250 24.73 -8.64 -1.75
N HIS A 251 23.82 -7.98 -2.48
CA HIS A 251 23.84 -6.51 -2.67
C HIS A 251 23.84 -5.75 -1.34
N TYR A 252 23.12 -6.25 -0.33
CA TYR A 252 23.06 -5.63 0.99
C TYR A 252 24.10 -6.19 1.98
N GLY A 253 25.07 -6.98 1.52
CA GLY A 253 26.09 -7.61 2.37
C GLY A 253 25.51 -8.58 3.40
N LEU A 254 24.42 -9.26 3.05
CA LEU A 254 23.76 -10.26 3.91
C LEU A 254 24.20 -11.66 3.46
N ASP A 255 25.20 -12.21 4.13
CA ASP A 255 25.69 -13.59 3.98
C ASP A 255 25.66 -14.27 5.36
N ASP A 256 25.25 -15.53 5.44
CA ASP A 256 25.11 -16.25 6.72
C ASP A 256 26.38 -17.02 7.14
N LYS A 257 27.45 -16.97 6.33
CA LYS A 257 28.73 -17.60 6.66
C LYS A 257 29.30 -17.09 7.99
N GLY A 258 29.71 -18.03 8.83
CA GLY A 258 30.24 -17.76 10.17
C GLY A 258 29.21 -17.20 11.17
N ILE A 259 27.92 -17.16 10.81
CA ILE A 259 26.84 -16.88 11.75
C ILE A 259 26.19 -18.20 12.16
N LEU A 260 26.42 -18.63 13.40
CA LEU A 260 25.90 -19.89 13.92
C LEU A 260 24.56 -19.71 14.61
N LEU A 261 23.68 -20.68 14.38
CA LEU A 261 22.44 -20.89 15.13
C LEU A 261 22.66 -22.05 16.10
N THR A 262 22.44 -21.82 17.39
CA THR A 262 22.48 -22.87 18.42
C THR A 262 21.25 -22.75 19.33
N ASP A 263 21.03 -23.76 20.18
CA ASP A 263 19.98 -23.77 21.21
C ASP A 263 18.56 -23.47 20.71
N PHE A 264 18.25 -23.82 19.45
CA PHE A 264 16.92 -23.60 18.90
C PHE A 264 15.89 -24.54 19.57
N LYS A 265 14.92 -23.95 20.25
CA LYS A 265 13.91 -24.65 21.06
C LYS A 265 12.54 -24.02 20.87
N ILE A 266 11.53 -24.87 20.70
CA ILE A 266 10.13 -24.47 20.89
C ILE A 266 9.80 -24.62 22.37
N LEU A 267 9.42 -23.52 23.01
CA LEU A 267 9.11 -23.46 24.44
C LEU A 267 7.63 -23.78 24.72
N THR A 268 6.80 -23.78 23.68
CA THR A 268 5.37 -24.10 23.71
C THR A 268 5.05 -25.09 22.57
N PRO A 269 5.35 -26.39 22.76
CA PRO A 269 5.17 -27.39 21.70
C PRO A 269 3.69 -27.63 21.35
N GLU A 270 2.77 -27.27 22.24
CA GLU A 270 1.33 -27.18 21.98
C GLU A 270 0.88 -25.73 22.21
N VAL A 271 0.13 -25.15 21.28
CA VAL A 271 -0.36 -23.77 21.33
C VAL A 271 -1.88 -23.79 21.17
N LYS A 272 -2.61 -23.18 22.09
CA LYS A 272 -4.07 -23.01 21.93
C LYS A 272 -4.41 -21.76 21.12
N ILE A 273 -5.55 -21.78 20.43
CA ILE A 273 -6.05 -20.58 19.76
C ILE A 273 -6.31 -19.49 20.81
N GLY A 274 -5.77 -18.29 20.58
CA GLY A 274 -5.77 -17.19 21.54
C GLY A 274 -4.46 -17.01 22.30
N GLU A 275 -3.60 -18.03 22.32
CA GLU A 275 -2.30 -18.00 22.99
C GLU A 275 -1.16 -17.63 22.02
N SER A 276 0.09 -17.88 22.43
CA SER A 276 1.28 -17.55 21.65
C SER A 276 2.23 -18.73 21.56
N LEU A 277 2.75 -18.97 20.36
CA LEU A 277 3.95 -19.77 20.15
C LEU A 277 5.14 -18.98 20.69
N GLU A 278 5.77 -19.50 21.74
CA GLU A 278 7.03 -19.05 22.32
C GLU A 278 8.18 -20.00 21.91
N PHE A 279 9.29 -19.42 21.48
CA PHE A 279 10.49 -20.14 21.05
C PHE A 279 11.75 -19.32 21.34
N SER A 280 12.88 -20.00 21.49
CA SER A 280 14.18 -19.40 21.75
C SER A 280 15.28 -19.97 20.86
N PHE A 281 16.33 -19.20 20.64
CA PHE A 281 17.55 -19.64 19.96
C PHE A 281 18.71 -18.68 20.24
N SER A 282 19.93 -19.17 20.07
CA SER A 282 21.18 -18.42 20.20
C SER A 282 21.76 -18.12 18.83
N ILE A 283 22.31 -16.92 18.65
CA ILE A 283 23.06 -16.51 17.45
C ILE A 283 24.46 -16.09 17.86
N ALA A 284 25.47 -16.66 17.20
CA ALA A 284 26.87 -16.29 17.38
C ALA A 284 27.51 -15.80 16.07
N ASN A 285 28.35 -14.77 16.14
CA ASN A 285 29.23 -14.38 15.04
C ASN A 285 30.65 -14.91 15.28
N GLU A 286 31.04 -15.94 14.55
CA GLU A 286 32.38 -16.54 14.61
C GLU A 286 33.35 -15.94 13.59
N ASN A 287 32.92 -14.92 12.85
CA ASN A 287 33.83 -14.19 11.97
C ASN A 287 34.73 -13.28 12.79
N ALA A 288 35.97 -13.12 12.33
CA ALA A 288 36.93 -12.16 12.89
C ALA A 288 36.52 -10.68 12.67
N THR A 289 35.46 -10.43 11.92
CA THR A 289 34.95 -9.08 11.59
C THR A 289 33.48 -8.95 11.96
N GLU A 290 33.02 -7.71 12.10
CA GLU A 290 31.61 -7.45 12.30
C GLU A 290 30.79 -7.89 11.08
N GLN A 291 29.60 -8.44 11.34
CA GLN A 291 28.70 -8.92 10.30
C GLN A 291 27.33 -8.29 10.43
N LYS A 292 26.74 -7.91 9.29
CA LYS A 292 25.35 -7.45 9.27
C LYS A 292 24.43 -8.67 9.23
N VAL A 293 23.67 -8.87 10.30
CA VAL A 293 22.77 -10.02 10.45
C VAL A 293 21.33 -9.56 10.42
N ARG A 294 20.62 -10.01 9.40
CA ARG A 294 19.17 -10.00 9.26
C ARG A 294 18.61 -11.32 9.78
N LEU A 295 17.88 -11.23 10.89
CA LEU A 295 17.20 -12.37 11.50
C LEU A 295 15.71 -12.32 11.20
N GLU A 296 15.19 -13.44 10.75
CA GLU A 296 13.79 -13.68 10.47
C GLU A 296 13.39 -15.07 10.98
N TYR A 297 12.10 -15.33 11.05
CA TYR A 297 11.58 -16.69 11.26
C TYR A 297 10.42 -16.94 10.31
N ALA A 298 10.28 -18.18 9.89
CA ALA A 298 9.17 -18.65 9.09
C ALA A 298 8.23 -19.47 9.96
N ILE A 299 6.93 -19.18 9.88
CA ILE A 299 5.91 -20.13 10.31
C ILE A 299 5.27 -20.72 9.07
N TYR A 300 5.22 -22.05 9.03
CA TYR A 300 4.48 -22.78 8.04
C TYR A 300 3.10 -23.10 8.61
N TYR A 301 2.13 -22.29 8.20
CA TYR A 301 0.75 -22.43 8.67
C TYR A 301 0.06 -23.57 7.94
N LYS A 302 -0.50 -24.51 8.70
CA LYS A 302 -1.39 -25.52 8.16
C LYS A 302 -2.60 -24.89 7.50
N LYS A 303 -2.94 -25.39 6.31
CA LYS A 303 -4.10 -24.98 5.51
C LYS A 303 -5.18 -26.05 5.52
N GLN A 304 -6.38 -25.68 5.08
CA GLN A 304 -7.51 -26.59 4.95
C GLN A 304 -7.20 -27.81 4.08
N ASN A 305 -6.36 -27.65 3.05
CA ASN A 305 -5.94 -28.75 2.17
C ASN A 305 -4.81 -29.62 2.76
N GLY A 306 -4.48 -29.45 4.05
CA GLY A 306 -3.43 -30.20 4.74
C GLY A 306 -2.00 -29.71 4.46
N GLN A 307 -1.80 -28.80 3.49
CA GLN A 307 -0.47 -28.27 3.19
C GLN A 307 -0.06 -27.17 4.16
N ASN A 308 1.25 -27.03 4.33
CA ASN A 308 1.89 -26.04 5.17
C ASN A 308 2.40 -24.87 4.31
N THR A 309 1.89 -23.65 4.55
CA THR A 309 2.30 -22.46 3.78
C THR A 309 3.19 -21.54 4.58
N LYS A 310 4.35 -21.21 4.02
CA LYS A 310 5.37 -20.36 4.63
C LYS A 310 4.90 -18.91 4.77
N LYS A 311 5.10 -18.32 5.96
CA LYS A 311 5.04 -16.87 6.19
C LYS A 311 6.25 -16.42 6.99
N VAL A 312 7.00 -15.47 6.43
CA VAL A 312 8.22 -14.92 7.02
C VAL A 312 7.94 -13.66 7.83
N TYR A 313 8.50 -13.61 9.04
CA TYR A 313 8.45 -12.51 9.98
C TYR A 313 9.86 -12.00 10.29
N LYS A 314 10.06 -10.69 10.24
CA LYS A 314 11.35 -10.09 10.59
C LYS A 314 11.51 -10.00 12.11
N ILE A 315 12.68 -10.39 12.61
CA ILE A 315 13.09 -10.18 14.01
C ILE A 315 13.90 -8.91 14.10
N SER A 316 15.04 -8.85 13.41
CA SER A 316 15.98 -7.73 13.47
C SER A 316 16.84 -7.65 12.21
N GLU A 317 17.51 -6.52 12.02
CA GLU A 317 18.64 -6.38 11.08
C GLU A 317 19.62 -5.41 11.71
N ARG A 318 20.77 -5.92 12.17
CA ARG A 318 21.77 -5.14 12.93
C ARG A 318 23.16 -5.71 12.75
N ILE A 319 24.17 -4.95 13.16
CA ILE A 319 25.57 -5.39 13.15
C ILE A 319 25.83 -6.25 14.39
N TYR A 320 26.53 -7.36 14.19
CA TYR A 320 27.04 -8.25 15.24
C TYR A 320 28.57 -8.13 15.23
N PRO A 321 29.19 -7.66 16.32
CA PRO A 321 30.66 -7.65 16.45
C PRO A 321 31.25 -9.07 16.36
N PRO A 322 32.58 -9.21 16.17
CA PRO A 322 33.27 -10.47 16.36
C PRO A 322 32.96 -11.08 17.73
N ASP A 323 32.84 -12.41 17.80
CA ASP A 323 32.56 -13.20 19.01
C ASP A 323 31.24 -12.86 19.73
N ALA A 324 30.38 -12.05 19.11
CA ALA A 324 29.10 -11.68 19.69
C ALA A 324 28.19 -12.91 19.74
N ALA A 325 27.73 -13.27 20.95
CA ALA A 325 26.73 -14.30 21.18
C ALA A 325 25.50 -13.69 21.85
N VAL A 326 24.31 -13.93 21.29
CA VAL A 326 23.05 -13.42 21.84
C VAL A 326 22.01 -14.52 21.90
N ASN A 327 21.29 -14.60 23.03
CA ASN A 327 20.09 -15.41 23.16
C ASN A 327 18.86 -14.57 22.79
N ILE A 328 17.95 -15.16 22.02
CA ILE A 328 16.75 -14.49 21.52
C ILE A 328 15.54 -15.33 21.89
N ILE A 329 14.53 -14.68 22.49
CA ILE A 329 13.22 -15.27 22.76
C ILE A 329 12.18 -14.50 21.95
N ARG A 330 11.27 -15.23 21.28
CA ARG A 330 10.21 -14.67 20.45
C ARG A 330 8.86 -15.28 20.78
N LYS A 331 7.82 -14.45 20.61
CA LYS A 331 6.42 -14.85 20.70
C LYS A 331 5.69 -14.52 19.41
N GLN A 332 4.89 -15.46 18.92
CA GLN A 332 3.93 -15.24 17.84
C GLN A 332 2.52 -15.59 18.32
N LYS A 333 1.63 -14.60 18.28
CA LYS A 333 0.23 -14.77 18.66
C LYS A 333 -0.55 -15.60 17.63
N PHE A 334 -1.40 -16.51 18.12
CA PHE A 334 -2.38 -17.30 17.37
C PHE A 334 -3.81 -16.86 17.72
N VAL A 335 -4.05 -15.55 17.69
CA VAL A 335 -5.36 -14.94 17.99
C VAL A 335 -6.15 -14.78 16.70
N LEU A 336 -7.45 -15.14 16.73
CA LEU A 336 -8.35 -14.94 15.58
C LEU A 336 -8.47 -13.45 15.25
N ILE A 337 -8.22 -13.12 13.99
CA ILE A 337 -8.47 -11.80 13.42
C ILE A 337 -9.31 -11.96 12.15
N THR A 338 -10.02 -10.91 11.75
CA THR A 338 -10.93 -10.93 10.60
C THR A 338 -10.30 -11.45 9.30
N THR A 339 -8.99 -11.30 9.14
CA THR A 339 -8.24 -11.69 7.92
C THR A 339 -7.58 -13.06 7.99
N ARG A 340 -7.72 -13.80 9.10
CA ARG A 340 -6.98 -15.07 9.29
C ARG A 340 -7.80 -16.11 10.04
N LYS A 341 -8.08 -17.21 9.33
CA LYS A 341 -8.52 -18.47 9.90
C LYS A 341 -7.31 -19.35 10.18
N PHE A 342 -7.24 -19.93 11.38
CA PHE A 342 -6.26 -20.96 11.72
C PHE A 342 -6.86 -22.35 11.52
N HIS A 343 -6.01 -23.29 11.15
CA HIS A 343 -6.36 -24.70 11.05
C HIS A 343 -5.55 -25.46 12.10
N LEU A 344 -6.22 -26.29 12.90
CA LEU A 344 -5.60 -27.11 13.93
C LEU A 344 -4.66 -28.15 13.32
N GLY A 345 -3.72 -28.66 14.13
CA GLY A 345 -2.76 -29.67 13.69
C GLY A 345 -1.31 -29.24 13.81
N ASP A 346 -0.44 -30.04 13.20
CA ASP A 346 0.99 -29.76 13.02
C ASP A 346 1.27 -28.49 12.19
N HIS A 347 1.96 -27.54 12.79
CA HIS A 347 2.55 -26.37 12.14
C HIS A 347 4.07 -26.40 12.34
N GLN A 348 4.80 -25.69 11.48
CA GLN A 348 6.26 -25.69 11.55
C GLN A 348 6.83 -24.29 11.76
N LEU A 349 8.00 -24.24 12.39
CA LEU A 349 8.78 -23.04 12.66
C LEU A 349 10.21 -23.25 12.15
N SER A 350 10.79 -22.25 11.50
CA SER A 350 12.21 -22.22 11.17
C SER A 350 12.82 -20.84 11.38
N ILE A 351 14.11 -20.79 11.71
CA ILE A 351 14.89 -19.57 11.80
C ILE A 351 15.56 -19.30 10.45
N ILE A 352 15.55 -18.04 10.02
CA ILE A 352 16.16 -17.59 8.77
C ILE A 352 17.22 -16.54 9.13
N ILE A 353 18.46 -16.81 8.71
CA ILE A 353 19.61 -15.94 8.94
C ILE A 353 20.10 -15.47 7.57
N ASN A 354 20.08 -14.16 7.34
CA ASN A 354 20.52 -13.57 6.06
C ASN A 354 19.91 -14.25 4.82
N GLY A 355 18.65 -14.69 4.95
CA GLY A 355 17.89 -15.37 3.89
C GLY A 355 18.10 -16.88 3.79
N ALA A 356 19.13 -17.43 4.46
CA ALA A 356 19.31 -18.87 4.60
C ALA A 356 18.40 -19.42 5.69
N GLU A 357 17.47 -20.29 5.31
CA GLU A 357 16.61 -21.02 6.23
C GLU A 357 17.39 -22.17 6.89
N LYS A 358 17.21 -22.32 8.20
CA LYS A 358 17.90 -23.32 9.02
C LYS A 358 16.96 -24.47 9.33
N GLU A 359 17.23 -25.20 10.41
CA GLU A 359 16.42 -26.34 10.84
C GLU A 359 14.94 -25.97 11.03
N ILE A 360 14.06 -26.94 10.77
CA ILE A 360 12.62 -26.85 10.96
C ILE A 360 12.26 -27.59 12.25
N SER A 361 11.48 -26.94 13.11
CA SER A 361 10.87 -27.55 14.29
C SER A 361 9.34 -27.52 14.20
N HIS A 362 8.68 -28.42 14.93
CA HIS A 362 7.24 -28.64 14.85
C HIS A 362 6.53 -28.24 16.14
N PHE A 363 5.30 -27.73 16.02
CA PHE A 363 4.40 -27.49 17.15
C PHE A 363 2.95 -27.78 16.74
N GLU A 364 2.14 -28.20 17.71
CA GLU A 364 0.74 -28.52 17.51
C GLU A 364 -0.13 -27.30 17.83
N LEU A 365 -1.05 -26.94 16.93
CA LEU A 365 -2.08 -25.94 17.21
C LEU A 365 -3.39 -26.62 17.63
N THR A 366 -3.83 -26.36 18.86
CA THR A 366 -5.04 -26.91 19.47
C THR A 366 -6.08 -25.82 19.76
N THR A 367 -7.27 -26.22 20.18
CA THR A 367 -8.39 -25.32 20.50
C THR A 367 -8.20 -24.60 21.81
#